data_AF-A0A924XK06-F1
#
_entry.id   AF-A0A924XK06-F1
#
_cell.length_a   1.000
_cell.length_b   1.000
_cell.length_c   1.000
_cell.angle_alpha   90.00
_cell.angle_beta   90.00
_cell.angle_gamma   90.00
#
_symmetry.space_group_name_H-M   'P 1'
#
loop_
_entity.id
_entity.type
_entity.pdbx_description
1 polymer ?
#
loop_
_entity_poly.entity_id
_entity_poly.type
_entity_poly.pdbx_seq_one_letter_code
_entity_poly.pdbx_strand_id
1 'polypeptide(L)'
;MINRTRGIWTLTKRGAAQVATENATFQIVSQADDNRKIVEEITHREAQNMLIEIAQTLGFEAQMEFDFYDVVWRTSAKSQRLSHVFEVQHRGNIDSAFAKLKKAHDAQRSKVFLVLSSERDTNRALRSISDEKNGAFHELSEVLTILSFAQIRQIHKSLTSIKDFLPVLLEK
;
A
#
# COMPACT_ATOMS: atom_id res chain seq x y z
N MET A 1 22.73 7.54 13.10
CA MET A 1 24.13 7.04 13.10
C MET A 1 24.22 5.71 13.85
N ILE A 2 24.80 4.68 13.24
CA ILE A 2 24.74 3.27 13.67
C ILE A 2 26.15 2.79 14.04
N ASN A 3 26.28 1.93 15.05
CA ASN A 3 27.55 1.28 15.40
C ASN A 3 27.48 -0.23 15.14
N ARG A 4 28.60 -0.83 14.72
CA ARG A 4 28.71 -2.27 14.46
C ARG A 4 29.65 -2.89 15.49
N THR A 5 29.14 -3.81 16.29
CA THR A 5 29.97 -4.61 17.20
C THR A 5 29.63 -6.09 17.03
N ARG A 6 30.64 -6.93 16.70
CA ARG A 6 30.48 -8.39 16.49
C ARG A 6 29.35 -8.77 15.52
N GLY A 7 29.21 -8.03 14.42
CA GLY A 7 28.21 -8.33 13.38
C GLY A 7 26.79 -7.86 13.68
N ILE A 8 26.54 -7.28 14.86
CA ILE A 8 25.23 -6.73 15.24
C ILE A 8 25.28 -5.20 15.08
N TRP A 9 24.34 -4.66 14.31
CA TRP A 9 24.14 -3.23 14.18
C TRP A 9 23.29 -2.73 15.34
N THR A 10 23.81 -1.77 16.10
CA THR A 10 23.10 -1.19 17.25
C THR A 10 23.00 0.31 17.08
N LEU A 11 21.80 0.85 17.29
CA LEU A 11 21.56 2.28 17.21
C LEU A 11 22.25 2.99 18.38
N THR A 12 23.06 4.00 18.08
CA THR A 12 23.74 4.78 19.12
C THR A 12 22.74 5.66 19.88
N LYS A 13 23.03 6.05 21.13
CA LYS A 13 22.17 7.00 21.89
C LYS A 13 21.91 8.30 21.12
N ARG A 14 22.88 8.76 20.32
CA ARG A 14 22.74 9.91 19.41
C ARG A 14 21.85 9.61 18.21
N GLY A 15 21.96 8.41 17.61
CA GLY A 15 21.05 7.93 16.58
C GLY A 15 19.61 7.79 17.07
N ALA A 16 19.40 7.35 18.31
CA ALA A 16 18.08 7.26 18.92
C ALA A 16 17.47 8.65 19.16
N ALA A 17 18.26 9.62 19.62
CA ALA A 17 17.81 11.01 19.79
C ALA A 17 17.44 11.67 18.45
N GLN A 18 18.19 11.37 17.39
CA GLN A 18 17.89 11.89 16.06
C GLN A 18 16.61 11.26 15.47
N VAL A 19 16.39 9.96 15.65
CA VAL A 19 15.10 9.30 15.30
C VAL A 19 13.94 9.86 16.11
N ALA A 20 14.13 10.20 17.39
CA ALA A 20 13.09 10.85 18.19
C ALA A 20 12.77 12.28 17.70
N THR A 21 13.76 12.97 17.13
CA THR A 21 13.57 14.32 16.55
C THR A 21 12.94 14.23 15.15
N GLU A 22 13.31 13.23 14.34
CA GLU A 22 12.74 12.98 13.01
C GLU A 22 11.30 12.43 13.08
N ASN A 23 10.98 11.62 14.10
CA ASN A 23 9.60 11.18 14.39
C ASN A 23 8.69 12.35 14.83
N ALA A 24 9.23 13.45 15.34
CA ALA A 24 8.46 14.66 15.61
C ALA A 24 8.14 15.44 14.32
N THR A 25 9.00 15.36 13.30
CA THR A 25 8.77 15.98 11.98
C THR A 25 7.85 15.15 11.10
N PHE A 26 7.82 13.83 11.29
CA PHE A 26 6.86 12.93 10.64
C PHE A 26 5.63 12.64 11.52
N GLN A 27 5.13 13.67 12.22
CA GLN A 27 3.77 13.65 12.73
C GLN A 27 2.82 13.98 11.59
N ILE A 28 2.27 12.94 10.94
CA ILE A 28 1.02 13.11 10.20
C ILE A 28 0.03 13.66 11.21
N VAL A 29 -0.31 14.94 11.05
CA VAL A 29 -1.24 15.67 11.91
C VAL A 29 -2.51 14.83 12.04
N SER A 30 -2.69 14.21 13.20
CA SER A 30 -3.96 13.63 13.59
C SER A 30 -4.90 14.80 13.88
N GLN A 31 -5.52 15.33 12.83
CA GLN A 31 -6.76 16.09 13.01
C GLN A 31 -7.89 15.11 13.31
N ALA A 32 -7.84 14.56 14.52
CA ALA A 32 -9.04 14.20 15.22
C ALA A 32 -9.65 15.52 15.70
N ASP A 33 -10.46 16.15 14.85
CA ASP A 33 -11.64 16.92 15.25
C ASP A 33 -12.38 17.41 14.00
N ASP A 34 -13.67 17.10 13.95
CA ASP A 34 -14.70 17.68 13.08
C ASP A 34 -15.00 17.06 11.70
N ASN A 35 -15.07 15.73 11.60
CA ASN A 35 -15.80 15.12 10.48
C ASN A 35 -16.70 13.95 10.90
N ARG A 36 -17.69 14.26 11.74
CA ARG A 36 -18.97 13.50 11.78
C ARG A 36 -19.90 13.90 10.63
N LYS A 37 -19.37 14.36 9.48
CA LYS A 37 -20.14 14.27 8.24
C LYS A 37 -20.09 12.82 7.82
N ILE A 38 -21.26 12.28 7.46
CA ILE A 38 -21.44 10.98 6.84
C ILE A 38 -20.33 10.81 5.79
N VAL A 39 -19.27 10.08 6.16
CA VAL A 39 -18.27 9.64 5.21
C VAL A 39 -19.02 8.57 4.44
N GLU A 40 -19.45 8.88 3.22
CA GLU A 40 -19.94 7.84 2.31
C GLU A 40 -18.92 6.71 2.34
N GLU A 41 -19.37 5.56 2.86
CA GLU A 41 -18.50 4.44 3.14
C GLU A 41 -18.05 3.90 1.79
N ILE A 42 -16.77 4.12 1.47
CA ILE A 42 -16.20 3.70 0.18
C ILE A 42 -16.43 2.20 0.04
N THR A 43 -17.10 1.82 -1.04
CA THR A 43 -17.38 0.43 -1.37
C THR A 43 -16.14 -0.24 -1.96
N HIS A 44 -16.12 -1.57 -1.96
CA HIS A 44 -15.06 -2.35 -2.61
C HIS A 44 -14.85 -1.93 -4.08
N ARG A 45 -15.95 -1.77 -4.83
CA ARG A 45 -15.91 -1.40 -6.25
C ARG A 45 -15.42 0.03 -6.48
N GLU A 46 -15.79 0.97 -5.61
CA GLU A 46 -15.27 2.34 -5.70
C GLU A 46 -13.77 2.38 -5.45
N ALA A 47 -13.26 1.62 -4.48
CA ALA A 47 -11.82 1.50 -4.24
C ALA A 47 -11.09 0.90 -5.46
N GLN A 48 -11.65 -0.14 -6.09
CA GLN A 48 -11.10 -0.70 -7.34
C GLN A 48 -11.07 0.34 -8.47
N ASN A 49 -12.17 1.07 -8.69
CA ASN A 49 -12.24 2.12 -9.71
C ASN A 49 -11.19 3.22 -9.47
N MET A 50 -11.04 3.69 -8.22
CA MET A 50 -10.00 4.65 -7.86
C MET A 50 -8.60 4.13 -8.19
N LEU A 51 -8.31 2.84 -7.95
CA LEU A 51 -7.04 2.23 -8.31
C LEU A 51 -6.81 2.21 -9.83
N ILE A 52 -7.84 1.96 -10.65
CA ILE A 52 -7.73 2.05 -12.11
C ILE A 52 -7.39 3.47 -12.55
N GLU A 53 -8.11 4.46 -12.02
CA GLU A 53 -7.91 5.86 -12.40
C GLU A 53 -6.55 6.41 -11.95
N ILE A 54 -6.08 6.00 -10.76
CA ILE A 54 -4.72 6.26 -10.29
C ILE A 54 -3.70 5.68 -11.28
N ALA A 55 -3.87 4.41 -11.69
CA ALA A 55 -2.95 3.75 -12.60
C ALA A 55 -2.82 4.49 -13.93
N GLN A 56 -3.96 4.81 -14.54
CA GLN A 56 -4.04 5.53 -15.81
C GLN A 56 -3.39 6.91 -15.71
N THR A 57 -3.63 7.63 -14.61
CA THR A 57 -3.03 8.94 -14.36
C THR A 57 -1.50 8.86 -14.25
N LEU A 58 -0.98 7.76 -13.71
CA LEU A 58 0.46 7.49 -13.62
C LEU A 58 1.05 6.88 -14.91
N GLY A 59 0.20 6.56 -15.90
CA GLY A 59 0.57 5.96 -17.18
C GLY A 59 0.83 4.45 -17.12
N PHE A 60 0.21 3.74 -16.17
CA PHE A 60 0.12 2.29 -16.17
C PHE A 60 -1.13 1.83 -16.92
N GLU A 61 -1.06 0.62 -17.47
CA GLU A 61 -2.25 -0.12 -17.90
C GLU A 61 -2.83 -0.87 -16.72
N ALA A 62 -4.13 -0.76 -16.48
CA ALA A 62 -4.77 -1.39 -15.35
C ALA A 62 -6.04 -2.13 -15.72
N GLN A 63 -6.31 -3.23 -15.00
CA GLN A 63 -7.47 -4.08 -15.20
C GLN A 63 -8.04 -4.50 -13.84
N MET A 64 -9.37 -4.49 -13.73
CA MET A 64 -10.10 -5.04 -12.59
C MET A 64 -10.41 -6.52 -12.82
N GLU A 65 -10.53 -7.29 -11.74
CA GLU A 65 -10.98 -8.69 -11.75
C GLU A 65 -10.17 -9.55 -12.74
N PHE A 66 -8.85 -9.45 -12.69
CA PHE A 66 -7.94 -10.20 -13.55
C PHE A 66 -7.54 -11.52 -12.89
N ASP A 67 -7.89 -12.64 -13.52
CA ASP A 67 -7.77 -13.98 -12.95
C ASP A 67 -8.49 -14.11 -11.59
N PHE A 68 -7.72 -14.05 -10.51
CA PHE A 68 -8.21 -14.14 -9.13
C PHE A 68 -7.80 -12.91 -8.29
N TYR A 69 -7.27 -11.87 -8.94
CA TYR A 69 -6.85 -10.61 -8.33
C TYR A 69 -7.87 -9.50 -8.56
N ASP A 70 -8.06 -8.63 -7.57
CA ASP A 70 -9.06 -7.57 -7.63
C ASP A 70 -8.65 -6.45 -8.61
N VAL A 71 -7.40 -6.01 -8.57
CA VAL A 71 -6.84 -5.04 -9.53
C VAL A 71 -5.39 -5.40 -9.84
N VAL A 72 -5.00 -5.24 -11.11
CA VAL A 72 -3.61 -5.45 -11.55
C VAL A 72 -3.14 -4.32 -12.43
N TRP A 73 -1.87 -3.94 -12.32
CA TRP A 73 -1.24 -2.93 -13.19
C TRP A 73 -0.07 -3.51 -13.98
N ARG A 74 0.10 -3.04 -15.22
CA ARG A 74 1.22 -3.33 -16.12
C ARG A 74 1.89 -2.03 -16.53
N THR A 75 3.20 -2.07 -16.76
CA THR A 75 3.96 -0.90 -17.25
C THR A 75 3.59 -0.50 -18.67
N SER A 76 3.02 -1.42 -19.46
CA SER A 76 2.47 -1.17 -20.79
C SER A 76 1.54 -2.31 -21.20
N ALA A 77 0.72 -2.08 -22.23
CA ALA A 77 -0.27 -3.05 -22.70
C ALA A 77 0.38 -4.33 -23.25
N LYS A 78 1.62 -4.23 -23.73
CA LYS A 78 2.40 -5.35 -24.26
C LYS A 78 3.12 -6.14 -23.16
N SER A 79 3.18 -5.63 -21.93
CA SER A 79 3.90 -6.29 -20.85
C SER A 79 3.12 -7.53 -20.37
N GLN A 80 3.72 -8.71 -20.51
CA GLN A 80 3.16 -9.94 -19.95
C GLN A 80 3.25 -10.00 -18.42
N ARG A 81 4.15 -9.23 -17.81
CA ARG A 81 4.37 -9.20 -16.36
C ARG A 81 3.44 -8.20 -15.68
N LEU A 82 2.80 -8.65 -14.60
CA LEU A 82 2.11 -7.81 -13.63
C LEU A 82 3.14 -7.04 -12.83
N SER A 83 3.07 -5.71 -12.89
CA SER A 83 3.98 -4.83 -12.15
C SER A 83 3.51 -4.60 -10.73
N HIS A 84 2.19 -4.42 -10.56
CA HIS A 84 1.52 -4.21 -9.28
C HIS A 84 0.27 -5.10 -9.22
N VAL A 85 -0.01 -5.66 -8.05
CA VAL A 85 -1.17 -6.51 -7.79
C VAL A 85 -1.82 -6.07 -6.49
N PHE A 86 -3.14 -5.89 -6.52
CA PHE A 86 -3.93 -5.39 -5.40
C PHE A 86 -5.02 -6.38 -5.03
N GLU A 87 -5.18 -6.62 -3.73
CA GLU A 87 -6.38 -7.25 -3.14
C GLU A 87 -7.08 -6.21 -2.27
N VAL A 88 -8.38 -6.05 -2.46
CA VAL A 88 -9.23 -5.02 -1.86
C VAL A 88 -10.23 -5.69 -0.92
N GLN A 89 -10.07 -5.53 0.40
CA GLN A 89 -10.91 -6.19 1.40
C GLN A 89 -11.79 -5.18 2.13
N HIS A 90 -13.10 -5.33 1.98
CA HIS A 90 -14.08 -4.56 2.74
C HIS A 90 -14.61 -5.33 3.97
N ARG A 91 -14.82 -6.65 3.85
CA ARG A 91 -15.18 -7.61 4.94
C ARG A 91 -14.65 -9.02 4.68
N GLY A 92 -13.61 -9.15 3.86
CA GLY A 92 -13.13 -10.43 3.35
C GLY A 92 -12.05 -11.08 4.21
N ASN A 93 -11.58 -12.24 3.75
CA ASN A 93 -10.56 -13.02 4.46
C ASN A 93 -9.15 -12.53 4.09
N ILE A 94 -8.52 -11.82 5.04
CA ILE A 94 -7.14 -11.31 4.93
C ILE A 94 -6.13 -12.42 4.59
N ASP A 95 -6.27 -13.63 5.15
CA ASP A 95 -5.32 -14.73 4.93
C ASP A 95 -5.37 -15.25 3.49
N SER A 96 -6.57 -15.26 2.89
CA SER A 96 -6.74 -15.59 1.47
C SER A 96 -6.11 -14.51 0.58
N ALA A 97 -6.28 -13.23 0.93
CA ALA A 97 -5.64 -12.14 0.22
C ALA A 97 -4.11 -12.25 0.29
N PHE A 98 -3.54 -12.54 1.46
CA PHE A 98 -2.09 -12.77 1.59
C PHE A 98 -1.60 -13.94 0.74
N ALA A 99 -2.31 -15.06 0.70
CA ALA A 99 -1.93 -16.19 -0.13
C ALA A 99 -1.88 -15.83 -1.63
N LYS A 100 -2.87 -15.07 -2.12
CA LYS A 100 -2.89 -14.57 -3.50
C LYS A 100 -1.73 -13.60 -3.77
N LEU A 101 -1.52 -12.63 -2.88
CA LEU A 101 -0.44 -11.66 -3.01
C LEU A 101 0.94 -12.33 -2.99
N LYS A 102 1.15 -13.31 -2.11
CA LYS A 102 2.37 -14.14 -2.11
C LYS A 102 2.58 -14.84 -3.45
N LYS A 103 1.53 -15.48 -3.98
CA LYS A 103 1.60 -16.12 -5.30
C LYS A 103 1.98 -15.14 -6.41
N ALA A 104 1.42 -13.92 -6.41
CA ALA A 104 1.77 -12.89 -7.38
C ALA A 104 3.26 -12.49 -7.30
N HIS A 105 3.75 -12.23 -6.09
CA HIS A 105 5.14 -11.87 -5.85
C HIS A 105 6.10 -13.02 -6.21
N ASP A 106 5.79 -14.25 -5.81
CA ASP A 106 6.64 -15.41 -6.04
C ASP A 106 6.75 -15.75 -7.53
N ALA A 107 5.66 -15.58 -8.29
CA ALA A 107 5.63 -15.88 -9.72
C ALA A 107 6.25 -14.77 -10.59
N GLN A 108 6.00 -13.50 -10.27
CA GLN A 108 6.30 -12.37 -11.19
C GLN A 108 7.06 -11.21 -10.56
N ARG A 109 7.46 -11.33 -9.29
CA ARG A 109 8.08 -10.25 -8.50
C ARG A 109 7.27 -8.96 -8.58
N SER A 110 5.95 -9.09 -8.54
CA SER A 110 5.01 -7.97 -8.52
C SER A 110 5.15 -7.21 -7.20
N LYS A 111 4.99 -5.88 -7.24
CA LYS A 111 4.72 -5.10 -6.02
C LYS A 111 3.30 -5.43 -5.56
N VAL A 112 3.13 -5.76 -4.29
CA VAL A 112 1.86 -6.30 -3.79
C VAL A 112 1.23 -5.38 -2.76
N PHE A 113 -0.08 -5.19 -2.89
CA PHE A 113 -0.84 -4.24 -2.10
C PHE A 113 -2.07 -4.90 -1.50
N LEU A 114 -2.26 -4.74 -0.19
CA LEU A 114 -3.48 -5.10 0.49
C LEU A 114 -4.23 -3.82 0.88
N VAL A 115 -5.42 -3.64 0.33
CA VAL A 115 -6.23 -2.44 0.53
C VAL A 115 -7.41 -2.79 1.44
N LEU A 116 -7.53 -2.12 2.59
CA LEU A 116 -8.46 -2.49 3.67
C LEU A 116 -9.44 -1.35 3.99
N SER A 117 -10.70 -1.67 4.23
CA SER A 117 -11.73 -0.67 4.58
C SER A 117 -11.67 -0.23 6.04
N SER A 118 -11.24 -1.12 6.95
CA SER A 118 -11.31 -0.90 8.40
C SER A 118 -9.94 -0.86 9.06
N GLU A 119 -9.78 0.06 10.01
CA GLU A 119 -8.55 0.16 10.83
C GLU A 119 -8.29 -1.12 11.63
N ARG A 120 -9.36 -1.79 12.08
CA ARG A 120 -9.27 -3.08 12.76
C ARG A 120 -8.58 -4.12 11.89
N ASP A 121 -8.98 -4.22 10.62
CA ASP A 121 -8.38 -5.16 9.67
C ASP A 121 -6.95 -4.77 9.32
N THR A 122 -6.65 -3.48 9.20
CA THR A 122 -5.28 -2.98 9.04
C THR A 122 -4.39 -3.42 10.18
N ASN A 123 -4.83 -3.24 11.42
CA ASN A 123 -4.08 -3.66 12.60
C ASN A 123 -3.90 -5.19 12.66
N ARG A 124 -4.92 -5.96 12.25
CA ARG A 124 -4.83 -7.41 12.15
C ARG A 124 -3.80 -7.84 11.10
N ALA A 125 -3.85 -7.25 9.91
CA ALA A 125 -2.93 -7.55 8.82
C ALA A 125 -1.47 -7.22 9.19
N LEU A 126 -1.23 -6.07 9.83
CA LEU A 126 0.08 -5.66 10.33
C LEU A 126 0.65 -6.65 11.35
N ARG A 127 -0.19 -7.12 12.29
CA ARG A 127 0.23 -8.14 13.26
C ARG A 127 0.65 -9.44 12.59
N SER A 128 -0.11 -9.90 11.60
CA SER A 128 0.17 -11.13 10.87
C SER A 128 1.51 -11.13 10.13
N ILE A 129 1.95 -9.97 9.62
CA ILE A 129 3.26 -9.85 8.93
C ILE A 129 4.41 -9.59 9.90
N SER A 130 4.14 -8.99 11.07
CA SER A 130 5.15 -8.66 12.08
C SER A 130 5.59 -9.83 12.95
N ASP A 131 4.97 -11.01 12.83
CA ASP A 131 5.37 -12.20 13.58
C ASP A 131 6.65 -12.82 12.97
N GLU A 132 7.79 -12.26 13.38
CA GLU A 132 9.13 -12.47 12.80
C GLU A 132 9.64 -13.92 12.84
N LYS A 133 9.10 -14.77 13.72
CA LYS A 133 9.70 -16.10 13.97
C LYS A 133 8.92 -17.26 13.35
N ASN A 134 7.62 -17.11 13.12
CA ASN A 134 6.76 -18.21 12.65
C ASN A 134 5.61 -17.76 11.73
N GLY A 135 5.54 -16.49 11.32
CA GLY A 135 4.46 -15.99 10.48
C GLY A 135 4.51 -16.60 9.07
N ALA A 136 3.40 -17.21 8.64
CA ALA A 136 3.26 -17.80 7.29
C ALA A 136 3.48 -16.80 6.12
N PHE A 137 3.50 -15.50 6.43
CA PHE A 137 3.64 -14.40 5.50
C PHE A 137 4.80 -13.45 5.84
N HIS A 138 5.75 -13.88 6.67
CA HIS A 138 6.90 -13.03 7.04
C HIS A 138 7.69 -12.56 5.81
N GLU A 139 7.86 -13.41 4.80
CA GLU A 139 8.52 -13.05 3.52
C GLU A 139 7.80 -11.93 2.76
N LEU A 140 6.49 -11.73 2.98
CA LEU A 140 5.76 -10.62 2.37
C LEU A 140 6.04 -9.28 3.05
N SER A 141 6.55 -9.27 4.28
CA SER A 141 6.74 -8.04 5.06
C SER A 141 7.65 -7.01 4.37
N GLU A 142 8.59 -7.46 3.54
CA GLU A 142 9.51 -6.58 2.82
C GLU A 142 8.89 -5.93 1.57
N VAL A 143 7.85 -6.53 1.00
CA VAL A 143 7.33 -6.18 -0.34
C VAL A 143 5.85 -5.77 -0.32
N LEU A 144 5.13 -6.10 0.75
CA LEU A 144 3.71 -5.79 0.91
C LEU A 144 3.51 -4.35 1.39
N THR A 145 2.68 -3.63 0.68
CA THR A 145 2.15 -2.33 1.13
C THR A 145 0.71 -2.48 1.56
N ILE A 146 0.38 -2.05 2.78
CA ILE A 146 -1.00 -2.02 3.28
C ILE A 146 -1.53 -0.58 3.16
N LEU A 147 -2.69 -0.41 2.53
CA LEU A 147 -3.36 0.87 2.36
C LEU A 147 -4.80 0.79 2.88
N SER A 148 -5.31 1.88 3.43
CA SER A 148 -6.73 2.02 3.75
C SER A 148 -7.52 2.59 2.57
N PHE A 149 -8.83 2.38 2.56
CA PHE A 149 -9.72 3.01 1.56
C PHE A 149 -9.63 4.54 1.63
N ALA A 150 -9.46 5.12 2.82
CA ALA A 150 -9.24 6.55 3.02
C ALA A 150 -7.96 7.03 2.34
N GLN A 151 -6.86 6.27 2.44
CA GLN A 151 -5.61 6.58 1.75
C GLN A 151 -5.76 6.48 0.23
N ILE A 152 -6.45 5.46 -0.30
CA ILE A 152 -6.72 5.35 -1.74
C ILE A 152 -7.48 6.57 -2.24
N ARG A 153 -8.56 6.96 -1.56
CA ARG A 153 -9.32 8.16 -1.90
C ARG A 153 -8.48 9.43 -1.83
N GLN A 154 -7.61 9.56 -0.83
CA GLN A 154 -6.75 10.74 -0.72
C GLN A 154 -5.71 10.80 -1.85
N ILE A 155 -5.09 9.67 -2.21
CA ILE A 155 -4.17 9.58 -3.35
C ILE A 155 -4.90 9.91 -4.64
N HIS A 156 -6.06 9.30 -4.86
CA HIS A 156 -6.90 9.54 -6.04
C HIS A 156 -7.30 11.01 -6.18
N LYS A 157 -7.78 11.64 -5.11
CA LYS A 157 -8.12 13.07 -5.09
C LYS A 157 -6.90 13.94 -5.40
N SER A 158 -5.75 13.64 -4.79
CA SER A 158 -4.52 14.41 -4.97
C SER A 158 -4.03 14.32 -6.41
N LEU A 159 -3.96 13.11 -6.98
CA LEU A 159 -3.56 12.91 -8.37
C LEU A 159 -4.53 13.56 -9.36
N THR A 160 -5.83 13.43 -9.12
CA THR A 160 -6.86 14.08 -9.94
C THR A 160 -6.69 15.59 -9.94
N SER A 161 -6.38 16.21 -8.80
CA SER A 161 -6.19 17.67 -8.72
C SER A 161 -4.99 18.22 -9.49
N ILE A 162 -4.01 17.37 -9.82
CA ILE A 162 -2.80 17.77 -10.54
C ILE A 162 -2.68 17.12 -11.92
N LYS A 163 -3.71 16.40 -12.37
CA LYS A 163 -3.67 15.52 -13.55
C LYS A 163 -3.21 16.25 -14.81
N ASP A 164 -3.65 17.49 -15.00
CA ASP A 164 -3.32 18.29 -16.19
C ASP A 164 -1.85 18.77 -16.20
N PHE A 165 -1.22 18.85 -15.03
CA PHE A 165 0.19 19.25 -14.89
C PHE A 165 1.15 18.07 -14.96
N LEU A 166 0.67 16.84 -14.72
CA LEU A 166 1.52 15.65 -14.73
C LEU A 166 2.24 15.41 -16.07
N PRO A 167 1.59 15.54 -17.25
CA PRO A 167 2.30 15.40 -18.53
C PRO A 167 3.43 16.42 -18.68
N VAL A 168 3.19 17.67 -18.26
CA VAL A 168 4.18 18.75 -18.32
C VAL A 168 5.39 18.44 -17.43
N LEU A 169 5.17 17.88 -16.24
CA LEU A 169 6.23 17.58 -15.27
C LEU A 169 7.00 16.28 -15.57
N LEU A 170 6.36 15.29 -16.19
CA LEU A 170 6.94 13.96 -16.38
C LEU A 170 7.65 13.78 -17.72
N GLU A 171 7.77 14.85 -18.52
CA GLU A 171 8.33 14.81 -19.89
C GLU A 171 7.76 13.63 -20.72
N LYS A 172 6.45 13.38 -20.57
CA LYS A 172 5.74 12.33 -21.30
C LYS A 172 5.02 12.89 -22.52
#